data_AF-A0A349E6H1-F1
#
_entry.id   AF-A0A349E6H1-F1
#
_cell.length_a   1.000
_cell.length_b   1.000
_cell.length_c   1.000
_cell.angle_alpha   90.00
_cell.angle_beta   90.00
_cell.angle_gamma   90.00
#
_symmetry.space_group_name_H-M   'P 1'
#
loop_
_entity.id
_entity.type
_entity.pdbx_description
1 polymer ?
#
loop_
_entity_poly.entity_id
_entity_poly.type
_entity_poly.pdbx_seq_one_letter_code
_entity_poly.pdbx_strand_id
1 'polypeptide(L)'
;MLRRYLEQRHIDLDSGRSCLALEREYWQALEVLAYEDGWNNWRDFFYMRILPDKPEDISLASHVRKMVTVFLFDEFDERRA
;
A
#
# COMPACT_ATOMS: atom_id res chain seq x y z
N MET A 1 -0.18 -20.49 -9.91
CA MET A 1 -0.36 -20.72 -8.45
C MET A 1 -0.29 -19.46 -7.59
N LEU A 2 0.15 -18.29 -8.08
CA LEU A 2 0.19 -17.04 -7.29
C LEU A 2 -1.19 -16.41 -6.98
N ARG A 3 -2.19 -16.57 -7.86
CA ARG A 3 -3.53 -15.96 -7.68
C ARG A 3 -4.29 -16.41 -6.43
N ARG A 4 -3.91 -17.53 -5.80
CA ARG A 4 -4.57 -18.03 -4.58
C ARG A 4 -4.17 -17.26 -3.32
N TYR A 5 -3.07 -16.51 -3.37
CA TYR A 5 -2.51 -15.77 -2.23
C TYR A 5 -2.75 -14.26 -2.31
N LEU A 6 -3.28 -13.79 -3.44
CA LEU A 6 -3.60 -12.38 -3.62
C LEU A 6 -5.01 -12.11 -3.14
N GLU A 7 -5.12 -11.21 -2.16
CA GLU A 7 -6.38 -10.65 -1.73
C GLU A 7 -6.69 -9.41 -2.58
N GLN A 8 -7.94 -9.32 -3.01
CA GLN A 8 -8.43 -8.25 -3.87
C GLN A 8 -9.20 -7.23 -3.05
N ARG A 9 -8.87 -5.95 -3.21
CA ARG A 9 -9.63 -4.85 -2.64
C ARG A 9 -9.95 -3.81 -3.71
N HIS A 10 -11.16 -3.24 -3.61
CA HIS A 10 -11.59 -2.19 -4.50
C HIS A 10 -10.96 -0.86 -4.10
N ILE A 11 -10.44 -0.13 -5.08
CA ILE A 11 -9.92 1.22 -4.95
C ILE A 11 -10.61 2.13 -5.98
N ASP A 12 -10.63 3.41 -5.70
CA ASP A 12 -11.19 4.43 -6.56
C ASP A 12 -10.04 5.27 -7.10
N LEU A 13 -9.87 5.25 -8.42
CA LEU A 13 -8.87 6.04 -9.14
C LEU A 13 -9.60 7.10 -9.97
N ASP A 14 -8.86 8.07 -10.51
CA ASP A 14 -9.44 9.08 -11.41
C ASP A 14 -10.06 8.45 -12.67
N SER A 15 -9.55 7.29 -13.10
CA SER A 15 -10.12 6.49 -14.18
C SER A 15 -11.37 5.69 -13.78
N GLY A 16 -11.80 5.79 -12.51
CA GLY A 16 -12.92 5.08 -11.93
C GLY A 16 -12.52 3.94 -10.99
N ARG A 17 -13.53 3.19 -10.54
CA ARG A 17 -13.37 2.08 -9.59
C ARG A 17 -12.56 0.95 -10.21
N SER A 18 -11.49 0.56 -9.52
CA SER A 18 -10.54 -0.48 -9.92
C SER A 18 -10.37 -1.52 -8.82
N CYS A 19 -9.75 -2.65 -9.16
CA CYS A 19 -9.42 -3.71 -8.21
C CYS A 19 -7.90 -3.85 -8.10
N LEU A 20 -7.37 -3.80 -6.88
CA LEU A 20 -5.97 -4.02 -6.59
C LEU A 20 -5.81 -5.38 -5.91
N ALA A 21 -4.88 -6.21 -6.43
CA ALA A 21 -4.57 -7.53 -5.90
C ALA A 21 -3.17 -7.52 -5.30
N LEU A 22 -3.07 -7.76 -3.99
CA LEU A 22 -1.82 -7.81 -3.23
C LEU A 22 -1.81 -9.03 -2.31
N GLU A 23 -0.62 -9.47 -1.90
CA GLU A 23 -0.46 -10.47 -0.85
C GLU A 23 -1.04 -9.90 0.47
N ARG A 24 -1.58 -10.79 1.30
CA ARG A 24 -2.23 -10.43 2.57
C ARG A 24 -1.32 -9.58 3.46
N GLU A 25 -0.03 -9.88 3.49
CA GLU A 25 0.95 -9.19 4.32
C GLU A 25 1.09 -7.71 3.92
N TYR A 26 1.00 -7.36 2.64
CA TYR A 26 1.01 -5.97 2.20
C TYR A 26 -0.27 -5.24 2.57
N TRP A 27 -1.43 -5.93 2.55
CA TRP A 27 -2.67 -5.33 3.06
C TRP A 27 -2.62 -5.07 4.55
N GLN A 28 -2.10 -6.02 5.32
CA GLN A 28 -1.92 -5.87 6.76
C GLN A 28 -0.94 -4.74 7.08
N ALA A 29 0.18 -4.65 6.35
CA ALA A 29 1.13 -3.56 6.51
C ALA A 29 0.50 -2.19 6.21
N LEU A 30 -0.32 -2.07 5.16
CA LEU A 30 -1.06 -0.83 4.89
C LEU A 30 -2.00 -0.43 6.04
N GLU A 31 -2.70 -1.38 6.64
CA GLU A 31 -3.59 -1.11 7.78
C GLU A 31 -2.80 -0.68 9.02
N VAL A 32 -1.68 -1.34 9.31
CA VAL A 32 -0.81 -1.00 10.45
C VAL A 32 -0.16 0.36 10.26
N LEU A 33 0.45 0.62 9.10
CA LEU A 33 1.08 1.91 8.79
C LEU A 33 0.07 3.06 8.84
N ALA A 34 -1.13 2.85 8.30
CA ALA A 34 -2.19 3.84 8.39
C ALA A 34 -2.58 4.12 9.85
N TYR A 35 -2.74 3.08 10.67
CA TYR A 35 -3.05 3.23 12.09
C TYR A 35 -1.94 3.93 12.87
N GLU A 36 -0.68 3.56 12.64
CA GLU A 36 0.49 4.14 13.31
C GLU A 36 0.68 5.63 12.93
N ASP A 37 0.46 6.01 11.66
CA ASP A 37 0.51 7.41 11.19
C ASP A 37 -0.79 8.20 11.51
N GLY A 38 -1.70 7.62 12.32
CA GLY A 38 -2.89 8.31 12.85
C GLY A 38 -4.08 8.43 11.91
N TRP A 39 -4.11 7.66 10.82
CA TRP A 39 -5.22 7.66 9.86
C TRP A 39 -6.38 6.81 10.35
N ASN A 40 -7.60 7.25 10.04
CA ASN A 40 -8.82 6.52 10.39
C ASN A 40 -8.99 5.22 9.59
N ASN A 41 -8.40 5.13 8.40
CA ASN A 41 -8.47 3.95 7.54
C ASN A 41 -7.30 3.89 6.55
N TRP A 42 -7.05 2.69 6.01
CA TRP A 42 -5.97 2.46 5.05
C TRP A 42 -6.16 3.15 3.69
N ARG A 43 -7.39 3.48 3.28
CA ARG A 43 -7.66 4.10 1.97
C ARG A 43 -7.11 5.51 1.93
N ASP A 44 -7.37 6.30 2.97
CA ASP A 44 -6.89 7.68 3.04
C ASP A 44 -5.36 7.72 3.06
N PHE A 45 -4.73 6.86 3.87
CA PHE A 45 -3.28 6.66 3.86
C PHE A 45 -2.78 6.25 2.46
N PHE A 46 -3.44 5.27 1.83
CA PHE A 46 -3.07 4.82 0.49
C PHE A 46 -3.13 5.95 -0.53
N TYR A 47 -4.21 6.73 -0.59
CA TYR A 47 -4.36 7.81 -1.56
C TYR A 47 -3.41 8.98 -1.29
N MET A 48 -3.08 9.25 -0.02
CA MET A 48 -2.27 10.41 0.36
C MET A 48 -0.77 10.13 0.43
N ARG A 49 -0.37 8.89 0.73
CA ARG A 49 1.04 8.52 1.01
C ARG A 49 1.62 7.48 0.06
N ILE A 50 0.79 6.64 -0.55
CA ILE A 50 1.25 5.52 -1.40
C ILE A 50 1.03 5.80 -2.88
N LEU A 51 -0.19 6.19 -3.26
CA LEU A 51 -0.58 6.41 -4.66
C LEU A 51 0.17 7.57 -5.34
N PRO A 52 0.49 8.69 -4.65
CA PRO A 52 1.20 9.79 -5.29
C PRO A 52 2.53 9.34 -5.89
N ASP A 53 2.96 10.04 -6.94
CA ASP A 53 4.26 9.85 -7.60
C ASP A 53 4.50 8.43 -8.15
N LYS A 54 3.43 7.64 -8.39
CA LYS A 54 3.54 6.34 -9.04
C LYS A 54 4.17 6.49 -10.43
N PRO A 55 5.37 5.92 -10.68
CA PRO A 55 5.99 5.95 -12.00
C PRO A 55 5.12 5.29 -13.06
N GLU A 56 5.10 5.79 -14.29
CA GLU A 56 4.28 5.25 -15.38
C GLU A 56 4.72 3.86 -15.84
N ASP A 57 6.00 3.53 -15.68
CA ASP A 57 6.64 2.30 -16.14
C ASP A 57 6.41 1.09 -15.21
N ILE A 58 5.80 1.28 -14.04
CA ILE A 58 5.48 0.20 -13.11
C ILE A 58 3.97 0.06 -12.84
N SER A 59 3.56 -1.20 -12.63
CA SER A 59 2.20 -1.51 -12.20
C SER A 59 1.92 -0.93 -10.81
N LEU A 60 0.67 -0.55 -10.55
CA LEU A 60 0.24 -0.06 -9.23
C LEU A 60 0.55 -1.06 -8.12
N ALA A 61 0.34 -2.36 -8.36
CA ALA A 61 0.67 -3.38 -7.37
C ALA A 61 2.17 -3.43 -7.04
N SER A 62 3.06 -3.17 -8.01
CA SER A 62 4.50 -3.13 -7.75
C SER A 62 4.91 -1.87 -6.98
N HIS A 63 4.31 -0.73 -7.34
CA HIS A 63 4.51 0.54 -6.64
C HIS A 63 4.11 0.45 -5.17
N VAL A 64 2.93 -0.10 -4.89
CA VAL A 64 2.43 -0.24 -3.51
C VAL A 64 3.35 -1.10 -2.66
N ARG A 65 3.80 -2.25 -3.19
CA ARG A 65 4.79 -3.09 -2.49
C ARG A 65 6.06 -2.33 -2.18
N LYS A 66 6.61 -1.60 -3.17
CA LYS A 66 7.81 -0.77 -2.99
C LYS A 66 7.61 0.27 -1.88
N MET A 67 6.53 1.04 -1.92
CA MET A 67 6.28 2.09 -0.94
C MET A 67 6.05 1.53 0.46
N VAL A 68 5.26 0.46 0.60
CA VAL A 68 5.10 -0.23 1.90
C VAL A 68 6.45 -0.68 2.45
N THR A 69 7.31 -1.27 1.61
CA THR A 69 8.66 -1.65 2.03
C THR A 69 9.50 -0.46 2.49
N VAL A 70 9.44 0.68 1.80
CA VAL A 70 10.11 1.93 2.22
C VAL A 70 9.64 2.35 3.60
N PHE A 71 8.32 2.49 3.82
CA PHE A 71 7.77 2.88 5.12
C PHE A 71 8.17 1.93 6.25
N LEU A 72 8.20 0.62 6.00
CA LEU A 72 8.61 -0.36 7.00
C LEU A 72 10.10 -0.24 7.38
N PHE A 73 10.96 0.11 6.42
CA PHE A 73 12.37 0.35 6.71
C PHE A 73 12.59 1.67 7.44
N ASP A 74 11.86 2.72 7.07
CA ASP A 74 11.91 4.01 7.76
C ASP A 74 11.51 3.84 9.25
N GLU A 75 10.38 3.17 9.51
CA GLU A 75 9.93 2.80 10.87
C GLU A 75 10.97 1.95 11.63
N PHE A 76 11.60 0.99 10.93
CA PHE A 76 12.61 0.15 11.55
C PHE A 76 13.86 0.95 11.94
N ASP A 77 14.29 1.87 11.10
CA ASP A 77 15.44 2.73 11.36
C ASP A 77 15.15 3.72 12.49
N GLU A 78 13.94 4.29 12.55
CA GLU A 78 13.50 5.14 13.67
C GLU A 78 13.51 4.41 15.01
N ARG A 79 13.07 3.14 15.04
CA ARG A 79 13.07 2.32 16.27
C ARG A 79 14.47 1.91 16.73
N ARG A 80 15.49 2.03 15.88
CA ARG A 80 16.89 1.72 16.22
C ARG A 80 17.65 2.93 16.78
N ALA A 81 17.17 4.14 16.53
CA ALA A 81 17.78 5.39 16.98
C ALA A 81 17.49 5.67 18.47
#